data_AF-A0A560DIZ5-F1
#
_entry.id   AF-A0A560DIZ5-F1
#
_cell.length_a   1.000
_cell.length_b   1.000
_cell.length_c   1.000
_cell.angle_alpha   90.00
_cell.angle_beta   90.00
_cell.angle_gamma   90.00
#
_symmetry.space_group_name_H-M   'P 1'
#
loop_
_entity.id
_entity.type
_entity.pdbx_description
1 polymer ?
#
loop_
_entity_poly.entity_id
_entity_poly.type
_entity_poly.pdbx_seq_one_letter_code
_entity_poly.pdbx_strand_id
1 'polypeptide(L)'
;MAAHDDWSEAGNSILAPELLAKVRDILECEPVILEHRLYAGGSAPLRFIFDEYEDFVRHLELRARPGDHLLFWGYSGLCRDDNIAVDAKYPDATGRTPRGGSY
;
A
#
# COMPACT_ATOMS: atom_id res chain seq x y z
N MET A 1 22.32 -8.59 -19.92
CA MET A 1 22.37 -9.74 -19.00
C MET A 1 22.96 -9.23 -17.70
N ALA A 2 22.12 -8.79 -16.78
CA ALA A 2 22.59 -8.32 -15.47
C ALA A 2 23.01 -9.53 -14.63
N ALA A 3 24.05 -9.33 -13.82
CA ALA A 3 24.66 -10.34 -12.97
C ALA A 3 23.65 -10.97 -11.99
N HIS A 4 23.95 -12.19 -11.53
CA HIS A 4 23.17 -12.98 -10.57
C HIS A 4 22.66 -12.11 -9.39
N ASP A 5 21.37 -11.79 -9.35
CA ASP A 5 20.71 -11.08 -8.24
C ASP A 5 20.54 -11.96 -6.98
N ASP A 6 21.48 -12.88 -6.75
CA ASP A 6 21.62 -13.76 -5.59
C ASP A 6 20.28 -14.36 -5.09
N TRP A 7 19.51 -14.90 -6.03
CA TRP A 7 18.24 -15.57 -5.75
C TRP A 7 18.46 -16.72 -4.77
N SER A 8 17.75 -16.68 -3.64
CA SER A 8 17.88 -17.66 -2.56
C SER A 8 16.52 -18.12 -2.05
N GLU A 9 16.47 -19.34 -1.51
CA GLU A 9 15.28 -19.87 -0.83
C GLU A 9 15.11 -19.26 0.58
N ALA A 10 16.16 -18.64 1.12
CA ALA A 10 16.16 -17.98 2.43
C ALA A 10 15.78 -16.48 2.36
N GLY A 11 15.43 -15.98 1.17
CA GLY A 11 15.03 -14.60 0.97
C GLY A 11 13.71 -14.25 1.67
N ASN A 12 13.52 -12.96 1.95
CA ASN A 12 12.32 -12.46 2.63
C ASN A 12 11.11 -12.44 1.66
N SER A 13 10.34 -13.53 1.64
CA SER A 13 9.20 -13.70 0.74
C SER A 13 7.91 -13.20 1.37
N ILE A 14 7.16 -12.34 0.67
CA ILE A 14 5.82 -11.91 1.11
C ILE A 14 4.84 -13.08 1.28
N LEU A 15 5.09 -14.21 0.62
CA LEU A 15 4.25 -15.40 0.73
C LEU A 15 4.55 -16.23 1.99
N ALA A 16 5.56 -15.83 2.79
CA ALA A 16 5.81 -16.44 4.08
C ALA A 16 4.60 -16.22 5.02
N PRO A 17 4.07 -17.26 5.68
CA PRO A 17 2.85 -17.17 6.48
C PRO A 17 2.87 -16.06 7.54
N GLU A 18 4.01 -15.84 8.18
CA GLU A 18 4.21 -14.81 9.20
C GLU A 18 4.09 -13.38 8.65
N LEU A 19 4.48 -13.14 7.41
CA LEU A 19 4.35 -11.82 6.78
C LEU A 19 2.93 -11.59 6.29
N LEU A 20 2.29 -12.60 5.73
CA LEU A 20 0.86 -12.53 5.38
C LEU A 20 -0.01 -12.29 6.61
N ALA A 21 0.27 -12.99 7.71
CA ALA A 21 -0.39 -12.78 9.00
C ALA A 21 -0.20 -11.34 9.49
N LYS A 22 1.03 -10.82 9.43
CA LYS A 22 1.30 -9.43 9.82
C LYS A 22 0.49 -8.40 9.01
N VAL A 23 0.34 -8.61 7.70
CA VAL A 23 -0.49 -7.71 6.86
C VAL A 23 -1.96 -7.82 7.25
N ARG A 24 -2.46 -9.04 7.52
CA ARG A 24 -3.82 -9.27 8.01
C ARG A 24 -4.07 -8.56 9.34
N ASP A 25 -3.16 -8.71 10.31
CA ASP A 25 -3.29 -8.11 11.65
C ASP A 25 -3.36 -6.57 11.58
N ILE A 26 -2.62 -5.94 10.66
CA ILE A 26 -2.71 -4.49 10.45
C ILE A 26 -4.09 -4.14 9.86
N LEU A 27 -4.55 -4.89 8.85
CA LEU A 27 -5.85 -4.66 8.20
C LEU A 27 -7.05 -4.85 9.15
N GLU A 28 -6.92 -5.67 10.19
CA GLU A 28 -7.95 -5.76 11.25
C GLU A 28 -8.10 -4.46 12.05
N CYS A 29 -7.08 -3.60 12.06
CA CYS A 29 -7.06 -2.35 12.81
C CYS A 29 -7.22 -1.11 11.93
N GLU A 30 -6.60 -1.11 10.75
CA GLU A 30 -6.49 0.06 9.87
C GLU A 30 -6.18 -0.33 8.41
N PRO A 31 -6.46 0.56 7.44
CA PRO A 31 -6.03 0.34 6.06
C PRO A 31 -4.51 0.24 5.94
N VAL A 32 -4.05 -0.50 4.93
CA VAL A 32 -2.62 -0.65 4.61
C VAL A 32 -2.29 0.04 3.30
N ILE A 33 -1.20 0.81 3.31
CA ILE A 33 -0.59 1.39 2.12
C ILE A 33 0.46 0.41 1.60
N LEU A 34 0.38 0.06 0.31
CA LEU A 34 1.39 -0.72 -0.42
C LEU A 34 2.11 0.16 -1.44
N GLU A 35 3.44 0.18 -1.40
CA GLU A 35 4.28 0.55 -2.54
C GLU A 35 4.84 -0.72 -3.20
N HIS A 36 4.46 -0.93 -4.46
CA HIS A 36 4.86 -2.08 -5.26
C HIS A 36 5.88 -1.63 -6.32
N ARG A 37 7.15 -2.01 -6.12
CA ARG A 37 8.26 -1.72 -7.02
C ARG A 37 8.48 -2.92 -7.94
N LEU A 38 8.30 -2.69 -9.24
CA LEU A 38 8.42 -3.72 -10.26
C LEU A 38 9.90 -4.04 -10.51
N TYR A 39 10.28 -5.30 -10.30
CA TYR A 39 11.65 -5.74 -10.48
C TYR A 39 12.05 -5.76 -11.95
N ALA A 40 13.23 -5.21 -12.24
CA ALA A 40 13.66 -4.85 -13.60
C ALA A 40 12.65 -3.98 -14.38
N GLY A 41 11.68 -3.37 -13.69
CA GLY A 41 10.73 -2.44 -14.28
C GLY A 41 11.38 -1.06 -14.44
N GLY A 42 11.47 -0.56 -15.67
CA GLY A 42 11.90 0.81 -15.96
C GLY A 42 10.85 1.87 -15.63
N SER A 43 9.97 1.61 -14.66
CA SER A 43 8.80 2.42 -14.33
C SER A 43 8.79 2.84 -12.87
N ALA A 44 8.05 3.92 -12.56
CA ALA A 44 7.80 4.33 -11.19
C ALA A 44 7.06 3.24 -10.39
N PRO A 45 7.19 3.19 -9.05
CA PRO A 45 6.44 2.28 -8.20
C PRO A 45 4.92 2.49 -8.32
N LEU A 46 4.16 1.41 -8.22
CA LEU A 46 2.72 1.44 -8.09
C LEU A 46 2.34 1.65 -6.61
N ARG A 47 1.28 2.41 -6.33
CA ARG A 47 0.82 2.70 -4.97
C ARG A 47 -0.64 2.34 -4.82
N PHE A 48 -0.94 1.58 -3.77
CA PHE A 48 -2.28 1.09 -3.47
C PHE A 48 -2.59 1.30 -1.99
N ILE A 49 -3.87 1.41 -1.68
CA ILE A 49 -4.40 1.34 -0.33
C ILE A 49 -5.39 0.17 -0.33
N PHE A 50 -5.27 -0.69 0.67
CA PHE A 50 -6.19 -1.80 0.88
C PHE A 50 -6.89 -1.62 2.21
N ASP A 51 -8.21 -1.77 2.20
CA ASP A 51 -9.04 -1.83 3.40
C ASP A 51 -9.37 -3.28 3.77
N GLU A 52 -9.30 -4.21 2.81
CA GLU A 52 -9.69 -5.62 2.95
C GLU A 52 -8.53 -6.56 2.57
N TYR A 53 -8.37 -7.65 3.34
CA TYR A 53 -7.27 -8.60 3.13
C TYR A 53 -7.39 -9.36 1.80
N GLU A 54 -8.61 -9.71 1.41
CA GLU A 54 -8.90 -10.45 0.17
C GLU A 54 -8.49 -9.64 -1.07
N ASP A 55 -8.65 -8.32 -1.03
CA ASP A 55 -8.25 -7.43 -2.11
C ASP A 55 -6.73 -7.34 -2.25
N PHE A 56 -6.02 -7.35 -1.13
CA PHE A 56 -4.56 -7.46 -1.10
C PHE A 56 -4.08 -8.79 -1.71
N VAL A 57 -4.66 -9.92 -1.29
CA VAL A 57 -4.30 -11.25 -1.84
C VAL A 57 -4.56 -11.29 -3.35
N ARG A 58 -5.71 -10.80 -3.78
CA ARG A 58 -6.06 -10.71 -5.21
C ARG A 58 -5.04 -9.86 -5.99
N HIS A 59 -4.53 -8.78 -5.41
CA HIS A 59 -3.45 -8.00 -6.03
C HIS A 59 -2.17 -8.82 -6.20
N LEU A 60 -1.75 -9.57 -5.17
CA LEU A 60 -0.58 -10.44 -5.27
C LEU A 60 -0.73 -11.47 -6.40
N GLU A 61 -1.86 -12.16 -6.47
CA GLU A 61 -2.11 -13.20 -7.47
C GLU A 61 -2.11 -12.66 -8.91
N LEU A 62 -2.70 -11.49 -9.13
CA LEU A 62 -2.87 -10.94 -10.48
C LEU A 62 -1.65 -10.16 -10.96
N ARG A 63 -0.99 -9.43 -10.05
CA ARG A 63 -0.01 -8.37 -10.41
C ARG A 63 1.42 -8.69 -10.01
N ALA A 64 1.66 -9.37 -8.88
CA ALA A 64 3.02 -9.60 -8.43
C ALA A 64 3.78 -10.55 -9.37
N ARG A 65 5.06 -10.29 -9.54
CA ARG A 65 6.00 -11.09 -10.31
C ARG A 65 7.22 -11.42 -9.45
N PRO A 66 7.93 -12.53 -9.75
CA PRO A 66 9.16 -12.86 -9.05
C PRO A 66 10.15 -11.69 -9.03
N GLY A 67 10.65 -11.38 -7.85
CA GLY A 67 11.62 -10.31 -7.62
C GLY A 67 11.02 -8.95 -7.26
N ASP A 68 9.72 -8.74 -7.50
CA ASP A 68 9.05 -7.48 -7.15
C ASP A 68 9.21 -7.17 -5.65
N HIS A 69 9.45 -5.90 -5.33
CA HIS A 69 9.64 -5.45 -3.95
C HIS A 69 8.38 -4.75 -3.45
N LEU A 70 7.80 -5.30 -2.40
CA LEU A 70 6.54 -4.85 -1.80
C LEU A 70 6.83 -4.25 -0.42
N LEU A 71 6.49 -2.98 -0.24
CA LEU A 71 6.68 -2.25 1.01
C LEU A 71 5.32 -1.84 1.56
N PHE A 72 5.11 -2.08 2.86
CA PHE A 72 3.82 -1.87 3.51
C PHE A 72 3.93 -0.91 4.70
N TRP A 73 2.92 -0.07 4.87
CA TRP A 73 2.75 0.81 6.02
C TRP A 73 1.30 0.81 6.48
N GLY A 74 1.07 0.89 7.79
CA GLY A 74 -0.25 1.22 8.32
C GLY A 74 -0.62 2.66 7.96
N TYR A 75 -1.86 2.88 7.55
CA TYR A 75 -2.34 4.17 7.07
C TYR A 75 -2.14 5.29 8.10
N SER A 76 -2.53 5.05 9.35
CA SER A 76 -2.43 6.04 10.44
C SER A 76 -0.98 6.41 10.77
N GLY A 77 -0.02 5.54 10.47
CA GLY A 77 1.40 5.81 10.66
C GLY A 77 1.94 6.90 9.73
N LEU A 78 1.36 7.04 8.53
CA LEU A 78 1.82 7.99 7.49
C LEU A 78 0.85 9.14 7.24
N CYS A 79 -0.45 8.83 7.14
CA CYS A 79 -1.52 9.77 6.81
C CYS A 79 -2.03 10.44 8.09
N ARG A 80 -1.23 11.37 8.59
CA ARG A 80 -1.51 12.14 9.81
C ARG A 80 -1.79 13.60 9.48
N ASP A 81 -2.47 14.28 10.41
CA ASP A 81 -2.84 15.69 10.25
C ASP A 81 -1.63 16.61 10.01
N ASP A 82 -0.50 16.33 10.66
CA ASP A 82 0.77 17.06 10.49
C ASP A 82 1.40 16.88 9.10
N ASN A 83 0.93 15.89 8.33
CA ASN A 83 1.41 15.56 6.99
C ASN A 83 0.40 15.88 5.88
N ILE A 84 -0.73 16.52 6.18
CA ILE A 84 -1.73 16.90 5.16
C ILE A 84 -1.12 17.94 4.22
N ALA A 85 -1.03 17.59 2.93
CA ALA A 85 -0.55 18.51 1.90
C ALA A 85 -1.61 19.54 1.48
N VAL A 86 -2.88 19.13 1.48
CA VAL A 86 -4.03 19.98 1.11
C VAL A 86 -5.22 19.58 1.97
N ASP A 87 -5.75 20.53 2.76
CA ASP A 87 -7.02 20.41 3.46
C ASP A 87 -8.07 21.26 2.73
N ALA A 88 -9.08 20.61 2.17
CA ALA A 88 -10.12 21.26 1.38
C ALA A 88 -11.44 20.50 1.44
N LYS A 89 -12.54 21.23 1.25
CA LYS A 89 -13.90 20.67 1.22
C LYS A 89 -14.51 20.81 -0.15
N TYR A 90 -15.24 19.80 -0.59
CA TYR A 90 -15.95 19.85 -1.86
C TYR A 90 -17.19 20.78 -1.75
N PRO A 91 -17.42 21.68 -2.71
CA PRO A 91 -18.52 22.64 -2.62
C PRO A 91 -19.89 22.00 -2.92
N ASP A 92 -20.96 22.62 -2.41
CA ASP A 92 -22.33 22.35 -2.83
C ASP A 92 -22.62 22.86 -4.25
N ALA A 93 -23.85 22.66 -4.74
CA ALA A 93 -24.29 23.10 -6.07
C ALA A 93 -24.20 24.63 -6.31
N THR A 94 -23.99 25.42 -5.25
CA THR A 94 -23.84 26.89 -5.30
C THR A 94 -22.41 27.34 -5.04
N GLY A 95 -21.45 26.43 -4.90
CA GLY A 95 -20.04 26.76 -4.66
C GLY A 95 -19.67 26.96 -3.19
N ARG A 96 -20.56 26.66 -2.23
CA ARG A 96 -20.29 26.87 -0.80
C ARG A 96 -19.73 25.62 -0.14
N THR A 97 -18.82 25.79 0.82
CA THR A 97 -18.28 24.71 1.66
C THR A 97 -18.62 24.94 3.12
N PRO A 98 -18.81 23.88 3.93
CA PRO A 98 -19.08 24.05 5.35
C PRO A 98 -17.79 24.41 6.12
N ARG A 99 -17.88 25.27 7.14
CA ARG A 99 -16.72 25.65 7.95
C ARG A 99 -16.24 24.54 8.88
N GLY A 100 -17.12 23.62 9.29
CA GLY A 100 -16.81 22.45 10.13
C GLY A 100 -17.55 21.19 9.66
N GLY A 101 -17.58 20.16 10.49
CA GLY A 101 -18.30 18.90 10.30
C GLY A 101 -17.93 17.88 11.38
N SER A 102 -18.71 16.81 11.55
CA SER A 102 -18.51 15.77 12.57
C SER A 102 -17.74 14.57 12.02
N TYR A 103 -16.58 14.82 11.43
CA TYR A 103 -15.65 13.82 10.92
C TYR A 103 -14.41 13.73 11.82
#